data_AF-A0A1I2LZY0-F1
#
_entry.id   AF-A0A1I2LZY0-F1
#
_cell.length_a   1.000
_cell.length_b   1.000
_cell.length_c   1.000
_cell.angle_alpha   90.00
_cell.angle_beta   90.00
_cell.angle_gamma   90.00
#
_symmetry.space_group_name_H-M   'P 1'
#
loop_
_entity.id
_entity.type
_entity.pdbx_description
1 polymer ?
#
loop_
_entity_poly.entity_id
_entity_poly.type
_entity_poly.pdbx_seq_one_letter_code
_entity_poly.pdbx_strand_id
1 'polypeptide(L)' 'MAFIKALIPGFLLTWIVSGILGSNGSRGGMLAIEHTFIQGHDFYWSWALFLAATGLAWALFWMMDS' A
#
# COMPACT_ATOMS: atom_id res chain seq x y z
N MET A 1 -18.02 3.72 -9.39
CA MET A 1 -17.72 2.57 -8.48
C MET A 1 -16.29 2.03 -8.60
N ALA A 2 -15.57 2.19 -9.72
CA ALA A 2 -14.23 1.62 -9.92
C ALA A 2 -13.17 2.07 -8.89
N PHE A 3 -13.18 3.34 -8.48
CA PHE A 3 -12.21 3.86 -7.48
C PHE A 3 -12.36 3.19 -6.11
N ILE A 4 -13.60 3.00 -5.64
CA ILE A 4 -13.85 2.31 -4.36
C ILE A 4 -13.41 0.85 -4.45
N LYS A 5 -13.63 0.19 -5.60
CA LYS A 5 -13.15 -1.19 -5.84
C LYS A 5 -11.63 -1.27 -5.86
N ALA A 6 -10.93 -0.21 -6.27
CA ALA A 6 -9.47 -0.13 -6.30
C ALA A 6 -8.83 0.01 -4.91
N LEU A 7 -9.58 0.46 -3.90
CA LEU A 7 -9.06 0.60 -2.54
C LEU A 7 -8.69 -0.75 -1.92
N ILE A 8 -9.46 -1.81 -2.19
CA ILE A 8 -9.21 -3.15 -1.64
C ILE A 8 -7.86 -3.72 -2.13
N PRO A 9 -7.60 -3.86 -3.45
CA PRO A 9 -6.32 -4.33 -3.94
C PRO A 9 -5.17 -3.36 -3.61
N GLY A 10 -5.43 -2.04 -3.63
CA GLY A 10 -4.45 -1.03 -3.21
C GLY A 10 -4.00 -1.21 -1.75
N PHE A 11 -4.95 -1.45 -0.85
CA PHE A 11 -4.71 -1.72 0.56
C PHE A 11 -3.89 -3.00 0.76
N LEU A 12 -4.31 -4.10 0.13
CA LEU A 12 -3.62 -5.39 0.25
C LEU A 12 -2.18 -5.32 -0.26
N LEU A 13 -1.96 -4.71 -1.44
CA LEU A 13 -0.62 -4.56 -2.01
C LEU A 13 0.28 -3.73 -1.07
N THR A 14 -0.26 -2.63 -0.53
CA THR A 14 0.47 -1.76 0.39
C THR A 14 0.89 -2.51 1.64
N TRP A 15 -0.04 -3.25 2.24
CA TRP A 15 0.21 -3.95 3.48
C TRP A 15 1.28 -5.04 3.31
N ILE A 16 1.20 -5.83 2.24
CA ILE A 16 2.19 -6.88 1.94
C ILE A 16 3.57 -6.27 1.68
N VAL A 17 3.65 -5.28 0.78
CA VAL A 17 4.94 -4.71 0.35
C VAL A 17 5.58 -3.90 1.48
N SER A 18 4.82 -3.09 2.22
CA SER A 18 5.36 -2.34 3.36
C SER A 18 5.78 -3.27 4.51
N GLY A 19 5.04 -4.35 4.77
CA GLY A 19 5.41 -5.38 5.73
C GLY A 19 6.75 -6.03 5.41
N ILE A 20 6.92 -6.52 4.18
CA ILE A 20 8.16 -7.17 3.73
C ILE A 20 9.31 -6.17 3.70
N LEU A 21 9.12 -4.97 3.14
CA LEU A 21 10.21 -4.01 2.97
C LEU A 21 10.61 -3.40 4.31
N GLY A 22 9.65 -3.15 5.19
CA GLY A 22 9.87 -2.68 6.56
C GLY A 22 10.55 -3.70 7.45
N SER A 23 10.21 -5.00 7.34
CA SER A 23 10.89 -6.07 8.08
C SER A 23 12.35 -6.26 7.68
N ASN A 24 12.71 -5.88 6.44
CA ASN A 24 14.09 -5.87 5.95
C ASN A 24 14.89 -4.61 6.36
N GLY A 25 14.33 -3.73 7.20
CA GLY A 25 15.00 -2.54 7.71
C GLY A 25 14.94 -1.32 6.79
N SER A 26 14.17 -1.37 5.69
CA SER A 26 13.96 -0.22 4.81
C SER A 26 12.99 0.77 5.47
N ARG A 27 13.52 1.88 6.00
CA ARG A 27 12.75 2.87 6.79
C ARG A 27 12.73 4.30 6.23
N GLY A 28 13.42 4.59 5.11
CA GLY A 28 13.69 6.00 4.75
C GLY A 28 13.84 6.38 3.27
N GLY A 29 13.38 5.55 2.32
CA GLY A 29 13.45 5.85 0.89
C GLY A 29 12.20 6.52 0.30
N MET A 30 12.07 6.51 -1.03
CA MET A 30 10.89 6.97 -1.82
C MET A 30 9.54 6.45 -1.29
N LEU A 31 9.56 5.31 -0.61
CA LEU A 31 8.37 4.63 -0.11
C LEU A 31 7.93 5.10 1.30
N ALA A 32 8.70 5.95 2.00
CA ALA A 32 8.35 6.53 3.30
C ALA A 32 7.57 5.54 4.22
N ILE A 33 8.21 4.40 4.53
CA ILE A 33 7.57 3.34 5.31
C ILE A 33 7.53 3.77 6.76
N GLU A 34 6.32 4.04 7.24
CA GLU A 34 6.04 4.30 8.64
C GLU A 34 6.01 2.98 9.40
N HIS A 35 6.78 2.92 10.49
CA HIS A 35 6.81 1.77 11.39
C HIS A 35 6.09 2.15 12.68
N THR A 36 4.95 1.51 12.91
CA THR A 36 4.15 1.71 14.11
C THR A 36 4.19 0.44 14.96
N PHE A 37 4.45 0.57 16.25
CA PHE A 37 4.43 -0.54 17.19
C PHE A 37 3.13 -0.53 17.99
N ILE A 38 2.26 -1.53 17.80
CA ILE A 38 0.95 -1.59 18.45
C ILE A 38 0.85 -2.91 19.23
N GLN A 39 0.63 -2.82 20.54
CA GLN A 39 0.41 -3.98 21.42
C GLN A 39 1.49 -5.09 21.32
N GLY A 40 2.74 -4.75 21.06
CA GLY A 40 3.80 -5.75 20.91
C GLY A 40 4.06 -6.19 19.47
N HIS A 41 3.26 -5.72 18.50
CA HIS A 41 3.36 -6.10 17.11
C HIS A 41 3.90 -4.95 16.24
N ASP A 42 4.84 -5.29 15.37
CA ASP A 42 5.36 -4.40 14.35
C ASP A 42 4.34 -4.26 13.21
N PHE A 43 3.84 -3.04 13.00
CA PHE A 43 2.97 -2.68 11.90
C PHE A 43 3.71 -1.73 10.96
N TYR A 44 3.81 -2.11 9.69
CA TYR A 44 4.42 -1.30 8.65
C TYR A 44 3.35 -0.76 7.72
N TRP A 45 3.44 0.53 7.42
CA TRP A 45 2.48 1.21 6.56
C TRP A 45 3.16 2.25 5.69
N SER A 46 2.66 2.48 4.48
CA SER A 46 3.14 3.56 3.62
C SER A 46 1.99 4.23 2.88
N TRP A 47 1.80 5.52 3.14
CA TRP A 47 0.81 6.33 2.44
C TRP A 47 1.16 6.53 0.96
N ALA A 48 2.44 6.73 0.64
CA ALA A 48 2.91 6.89 -0.73
C ALA A 48 2.63 5.63 -1.58
N LEU A 49 2.92 4.46 -1.01
CA LEU A 49 2.65 3.18 -1.65
C LEU A 49 1.15 2.91 -1.79
N PHE A 50 0.34 3.27 -0.79
CA PHE A 50 -1.11 3.15 -0.86
C PHE A 50 -1.73 3.96 -1.99
N LEU A 51 -1.34 5.22 -2.14
CA LEU A 51 -1.83 6.07 -3.21
C LEU A 51 -1.39 5.56 -4.58
N ALA A 52 -0.13 5.14 -4.73
CA ALA A 52 0.37 4.56 -5.97
C ALA A 52 -0.35 3.25 -6.35
N ALA A 53 -0.51 2.33 -5.38
CA ALA A 53 -1.19 1.06 -5.58
C ALA A 53 -2.67 1.22 -5.92
N THR A 54 -3.35 2.14 -5.22
CA THR A 54 -4.76 2.45 -5.48
C THR A 54 -4.94 3.12 -6.84
N GLY A 55 -4.05 4.06 -7.21
CA GLY A 55 -4.06 4.70 -8.52
C GLY A 55 -3.86 3.69 -9.66
N LEU A 56 -2.91 2.76 -9.48
CA LEU A 56 -2.67 1.65 -10.42
C LEU A 56 -3.90 0.76 -10.56
N ALA A 57 -4.47 0.29 -9.44
CA ALA A 57 -5.65 -0.58 -9.46
C ALA A 57 -6.88 0.13 -10.07
N TRP A 58 -7.03 1.42 -9.80
CA TRP A 58 -8.08 2.23 -10.40
C TRP A 58 -7.90 2.37 -11.92
N ALA A 59 -6.67 2.65 -12.38
CA ALA A 59 -6.37 2.73 -13.81
C ALA A 59 -6.65 1.40 -14.53
N LEU A 60 -6.29 0.27 -13.91
CA LEU A 60 -6.60 -1.06 -14.45
C LEU A 60 -8.11 -1.31 -14.54
N PHE A 61 -8.88 -0.99 -13.49
CA PHE A 61 -10.33 -1.13 -13.55
C PHE A 61 -10.96 -0.18 -14.58
N TRP A 62 -10.42 1.02 -14.74
CA TRP A 62 -10.88 1.97 -15.74
C TRP A 62 -10.63 1.45 -17.17
N MET A 63 -9.47 0.85 -17.42
CA MET A 63 -9.15 0.21 -18.70
C MET A 63 -9.98 -1.05 -18.99
N MET A 64 -10.47 -1.75 -17.97
CA MET A 64 -11.34 -2.91 -18.13
C MET A 64 -12.81 -2.54 -18.41
N ASP A 65 -13.26 -1.41 -17.88
CA ASP A 65 -14.63 -0.90 -18.08
C ASP A 65 -14.76 -0.03 -19.35
N SER A 66 -13.65 0.34 -20.00
CA SER A 66 -13.59 1.13 -21.25
C SER A 66 -13.63 0.25 -22.50
#